data_AF-A0AAU9YVD9-F1
#
_entry.id   AF-A0AAU9YVD9-F1
#
_cell.length_a   1.000
_cell.length_b   1.000
_cell.length_c   1.000
_cell.angle_alpha   90.00
_cell.angle_beta   90.00
_cell.angle_gamma   90.00
#
_symmetry.space_group_name_H-M   'P 1'
#
loop_
_entity.id
_entity.type
_entity.pdbx_description
1 polymer ?
#
loop_
_entity_poly.entity_id
_entity_poly.type
_entity_poly.pdbx_seq_one_letter_code
_entity_poly.pdbx_strand_id
1 'polypeptide(L)'
;MDPAKPLPLFLLPLLLVGSTGGLASASAQGNNLEICLLPLEKGPCRALIPRFYYDRNQQTCREFKYGGCLGNANNFHSLELCEHTCGNIEKVPTVCRLETQTYPCDKPNVQSFFNLSTMTCETLKPNLCSTTMNIFPDEDTCKDFCEPRKVPSFCSSPRDEGLCAANVTRYYFNSRNKTCETFTYTGCGGNENNFYYLDDCDRVCIKASKMSKKRKTGSGFRIRRKNRRWNKLCFKVGLQEGSVFLS
;
A
#
# COMPACT_ATOMS: atom_id res chain seq x y z
N MET A 1 33.80 -74.92 -49.95
CA MET A 1 34.24 -74.29 -48.69
C MET A 1 34.46 -72.84 -49.02
N ASP A 2 33.44 -72.03 -48.76
CA ASP A 2 33.36 -70.62 -49.10
C ASP A 2 32.67 -69.86 -47.94
N PRO A 3 32.84 -68.54 -47.85
CA PRO A 3 33.08 -67.83 -46.60
C PRO A 3 31.86 -67.04 -46.09
N ALA A 4 31.80 -66.80 -44.77
CA ALA A 4 30.94 -65.81 -44.12
C ALA A 4 31.37 -65.68 -42.64
N LYS A 5 31.30 -64.57 -41.91
CA LYS A 5 31.00 -63.13 -42.08
C LYS A 5 31.34 -62.50 -40.71
N PRO A 6 31.70 -61.21 -40.61
CA PRO A 6 32.02 -60.58 -39.32
C PRO A 6 30.75 -60.29 -38.49
N LEU A 7 30.88 -60.39 -37.17
CA LEU A 7 29.86 -60.17 -36.14
C LEU A 7 29.40 -58.69 -36.05
N PRO A 8 28.16 -58.42 -35.63
CA PRO A 8 27.57 -57.09 -35.68
C PRO A 8 28.02 -56.19 -34.52
N LEU A 9 28.34 -54.95 -34.87
CA LEU A 9 28.59 -53.85 -33.96
C LEU A 9 27.23 -53.35 -33.42
N PHE A 10 26.88 -53.74 -32.20
CA PHE A 10 25.71 -53.18 -31.51
C PHE A 10 26.01 -51.74 -31.09
N LEU A 11 25.50 -50.79 -31.89
CA LEU A 11 25.38 -49.38 -31.53
C LEU A 11 24.38 -49.24 -30.37
N LEU A 12 24.88 -49.05 -29.15
CA LEU A 12 24.08 -48.53 -28.06
C LEU A 12 23.77 -47.04 -28.35
N PRO A 13 22.50 -46.61 -28.34
CA PRO A 13 22.19 -45.20 -28.48
C PRO A 13 22.66 -44.48 -27.21
N LEU A 14 23.61 -43.56 -27.35
CA LEU A 14 23.88 -42.55 -26.34
C LEU A 14 22.61 -41.71 -26.18
N LEU A 15 21.82 -42.00 -25.16
CA LEU A 15 20.79 -41.08 -24.68
C LEU A 15 21.53 -39.87 -24.10
N LEU A 16 21.76 -38.86 -24.93
CA LEU A 16 22.01 -37.51 -24.47
C LEU A 16 20.75 -37.06 -23.74
N VAL A 17 20.76 -37.19 -22.42
CA VAL A 17 19.80 -36.56 -21.54
C VAL A 17 20.08 -35.06 -21.63
N GLY A 18 19.51 -34.42 -22.64
CA GLY A 18 19.46 -32.97 -22.74
C GLY A 18 18.58 -32.47 -21.61
N SER A 19 19.20 -32.13 -20.48
CA SER A 19 18.55 -31.32 -19.46
C SER A 19 18.25 -29.97 -20.08
N THR A 20 17.06 -29.82 -20.67
CA THR A 20 16.43 -28.52 -20.78
C THR A 20 16.22 -28.05 -19.34
N GLY A 21 17.23 -27.35 -18.81
CA GLY A 21 17.07 -26.45 -17.69
C GLY A 21 16.06 -25.41 -18.14
N GLY A 22 14.78 -25.75 -18.02
CA GLY A 22 13.70 -24.80 -18.10
C GLY A 22 14.06 -23.71 -17.10
N LEU A 23 14.22 -22.49 -17.62
CA LEU A 23 14.12 -21.31 -16.77
C LEU A 23 12.79 -21.46 -16.05
N ALA A 24 12.85 -21.91 -14.80
CA ALA A 24 11.82 -21.61 -13.83
C ALA A 24 11.80 -20.09 -13.80
N SER A 25 10.88 -19.51 -14.58
CA SER A 25 10.44 -18.15 -14.41
C SER A 25 9.85 -18.12 -13.01
N ALA A 26 10.73 -17.91 -12.03
CA ALA A 26 10.36 -17.49 -10.70
C ALA A 26 9.62 -16.18 -10.94
N SER A 27 8.29 -16.26 -10.95
CA SER A 27 7.43 -15.14 -10.65
C SER A 27 7.79 -14.71 -9.24
N ALA A 28 8.85 -13.91 -9.13
CA ALA A 28 9.19 -13.16 -7.95
C ALA A 28 8.15 -12.05 -7.85
N GLN A 29 6.92 -12.44 -7.50
CA GLN A 29 5.95 -11.54 -6.87
C GLN A 29 6.38 -11.37 -5.41
N GLY A 30 7.62 -10.92 -5.20
CA GLY A 30 7.96 -10.18 -4.00
C GLY A 30 7.13 -8.91 -4.03
N ASN A 31 6.49 -8.57 -2.92
CA ASN A 31 5.71 -7.35 -2.83
C ASN A 31 6.64 -6.15 -3.08
N ASN A 32 6.56 -5.52 -4.27
CA ASN A 32 7.29 -4.29 -4.61
C ASN A 32 7.17 -3.23 -3.48
N LEU A 33 6.11 -3.32 -2.68
CA LEU A 33 5.92 -2.58 -1.44
C LEU A 33 7.16 -2.53 -0.54
N GLU A 34 7.85 -3.65 -0.28
CA GLU A 34 9.02 -3.67 0.61
C GLU A 34 10.14 -2.76 0.08
N ILE A 35 10.42 -2.81 -1.22
CA ILE A 35 11.42 -1.96 -1.89
C ILE A 35 11.01 -0.49 -1.83
N CYS A 36 9.77 -0.18 -2.21
CA CYS A 36 9.31 1.19 -2.35
C CYS A 36 9.09 1.89 -0.99
N LEU A 37 9.02 1.11 0.08
CA LEU A 37 9.04 1.57 1.47
C LEU A 37 10.47 1.74 2.03
N LEU A 38 11.48 1.38 1.26
CA LEU A 38 12.80 2.01 1.23
C LEU A 38 12.89 3.48 1.68
N PRO A 39 13.52 3.92 2.79
CA PRO A 39 13.94 5.31 2.87
C PRO A 39 14.94 5.62 1.74
N LEU A 40 15.05 6.89 1.35
CA LEU A 40 16.12 7.30 0.43
C LEU A 40 17.48 7.08 1.09
N GLU A 41 18.41 6.50 0.35
CA GLU A 41 19.78 6.28 0.84
C GLU A 41 20.83 6.64 -0.21
N LYS A 42 21.55 7.75 0.05
CA LYS A 42 22.62 8.25 -0.82
C LYS A 42 23.86 7.36 -0.81
N GLY A 43 24.12 6.65 0.28
CA GLY A 43 25.39 5.98 0.54
C GLY A 43 26.53 6.96 0.88
N PRO A 44 27.69 6.46 1.34
CA PRO A 44 28.79 7.28 1.82
C PRO A 44 29.70 7.82 0.70
N CYS A 45 29.64 7.24 -0.50
CA CYS A 45 30.40 7.72 -1.64
C CYS A 45 29.93 9.10 -2.13
N ARG A 46 30.80 9.81 -2.85
CA ARG A 46 30.61 11.24 -3.19
C ARG A 46 30.31 11.50 -4.67
N ALA A 47 30.00 10.48 -5.45
CA ALA A 47 29.54 10.68 -6.82
C ALA A 47 28.18 11.39 -6.83
N LEU A 48 27.82 12.00 -7.96
CA LEU A 48 26.55 12.70 -8.17
C LEU A 48 25.75 12.01 -9.28
N ILE A 49 25.46 10.73 -9.08
CA ILE A 49 24.79 9.90 -10.09
C ILE A 49 23.28 10.17 -9.99
N PRO A 50 22.62 10.70 -11.04
CA PRO A 50 21.17 10.87 -11.04
C PRO A 50 20.50 9.49 -10.98
N ARG A 51 19.60 9.33 -10.02
CA ARG A 51 18.79 8.12 -9.80
C ARG A 51 17.39 8.54 -9.37
N PHE A 52 16.45 7.60 -9.38
CA PHE A 52 15.08 7.80 -8.95
C PHE A 52 14.79 6.92 -7.74
N TYR A 53 13.95 7.40 -6.84
CA TYR A 53 13.45 6.64 -5.70
C TYR A 53 11.97 6.95 -5.53
N TYR A 54 11.24 6.02 -4.91
CA TYR A 54 9.87 6.27 -4.50
C TYR A 54 9.86 7.04 -3.18
N ASP A 55 9.38 8.27 -3.21
CA ASP A 55 9.19 9.09 -2.02
C ASP A 55 7.91 8.64 -1.31
N ARG A 56 8.04 7.79 -0.29
CA ARG A 56 6.93 7.31 0.55
C ARG A 56 6.08 8.43 1.15
N ASN A 57 6.67 9.58 1.45
CA ASN A 57 5.99 10.71 2.06
C ASN A 57 5.20 11.50 1.02
N GLN A 58 5.59 11.51 -0.25
CA GLN A 58 4.84 12.16 -1.34
C GLN A 58 4.03 11.16 -2.20
N GLN A 59 4.28 9.86 -2.04
CA GLN A 59 3.73 8.75 -2.82
C GLN A 59 3.91 8.93 -4.33
N THR A 60 5.13 9.28 -4.73
CA THR A 60 5.53 9.54 -6.12
C THR A 60 7.03 9.27 -6.30
N CYS A 61 7.43 8.88 -7.51
CA CYS A 61 8.82 8.74 -7.89
C CYS A 61 9.50 10.11 -8.07
N ARG A 62 10.68 10.29 -7.46
CA ARG A 62 11.44 11.54 -7.50
C ARG A 62 12.92 11.26 -7.78
N GLU A 63 13.59 12.22 -8.40
CA GLU A 63 15.04 12.13 -8.62
C GLU A 63 15.83 12.42 -7.33
N PHE A 64 16.96 11.75 -7.15
CA PHE A 64 17.98 12.07 -6.16
C PHE A 64 19.40 11.84 -6.70
N LYS A 65 20.41 12.38 -6.01
CA LYS A 65 21.83 12.17 -6.34
C LYS A 65 22.40 11.04 -5.51
N TYR A 66 22.57 9.87 -6.12
CA TYR A 66 23.18 8.70 -5.51
C TYR A 66 24.71 8.83 -5.45
N GLY A 67 25.29 8.48 -4.30
CA GLY A 67 26.70 8.60 -4.00
C GLY A 67 27.60 7.64 -4.77
N GLY A 68 27.04 6.59 -5.39
CA GLY A 68 27.77 5.63 -6.22
C GLY A 68 28.23 4.36 -5.52
N CYS A 69 27.96 4.19 -4.23
CA CYS A 69 28.17 2.94 -3.51
C CYS A 69 27.20 2.77 -2.34
N LEU A 70 26.99 1.52 -1.89
CA LEU A 70 26.01 1.15 -0.85
C LEU A 70 24.61 1.69 -1.17
N GLY A 71 23.79 1.97 -0.18
CA GLY A 71 22.38 2.31 -0.38
C GLY A 71 21.48 1.09 -0.31
N ASN A 72 20.24 1.27 -0.76
CA ASN A 72 19.22 0.23 -0.71
C ASN A 72 18.49 0.08 -2.05
N ALA A 73 17.52 -0.85 -2.09
CA ALA A 73 16.81 -1.21 -3.30
C ALA A 73 15.86 -0.13 -3.85
N ASN A 74 15.52 0.91 -3.06
CA ASN A 74 14.72 2.05 -3.52
C ASN A 74 15.59 3.03 -4.33
N ASN A 75 16.19 2.52 -5.40
CA ASN A 75 17.17 3.21 -6.24
C ASN A 75 17.07 2.68 -7.67
N PHE A 76 16.37 3.43 -8.50
CA PHE A 76 16.08 3.12 -9.89
C PHE A 76 16.90 4.00 -10.82
N HIS A 77 17.31 3.46 -11.96
CA HIS A 77 18.11 4.21 -12.93
C HIS A 77 17.26 5.10 -13.86
N SER A 78 15.93 4.90 -13.89
CA SER A 78 14.98 5.72 -14.66
C SER A 78 13.70 5.97 -13.88
N LEU A 79 13.01 7.06 -14.23
CA LEU A 79 11.68 7.37 -13.70
C LEU A 79 10.68 6.27 -14.05
N GLU A 80 10.71 5.78 -15.29
CA GLU A 80 9.82 4.72 -15.78
C GLU A 80 9.95 3.44 -14.96
N LEU A 81 11.17 3.01 -14.63
CA LEU A 81 11.37 1.83 -13.81
C LEU A 81 10.82 2.03 -12.39
N CYS A 82 11.03 3.21 -11.80
CA CYS A 82 10.45 3.53 -10.50
C CYS A 82 8.91 3.51 -10.54
N GLU A 83 8.30 4.15 -11.54
CA GLU A 83 6.84 4.20 -11.72
C GLU A 83 6.25 2.81 -11.98
N HIS A 84 6.92 1.99 -12.80
CA HIS A 84 6.52 0.61 -13.06
C HIS A 84 6.58 -0.24 -11.78
N THR A 85 7.63 -0.10 -10.97
CA THR A 85 7.81 -0.87 -9.74
C THR A 85 6.88 -0.39 -8.62
N CYS A 86 6.75 0.93 -8.41
CA CYS A 86 6.13 1.52 -7.22
C CYS A 86 4.84 2.31 -7.49
N GLY A 87 4.54 2.66 -8.74
CA GLY A 87 3.43 3.56 -9.09
C GLY A 87 2.04 2.99 -8.78
N ASN A 88 1.93 1.65 -8.68
CA ASN A 88 0.69 0.96 -8.35
C ASN A 88 0.50 0.70 -6.84
N ILE A 89 1.40 1.18 -5.99
CA ILE A 89 1.25 1.04 -4.54
C ILE A 89 0.03 1.85 -4.07
N GLU A 90 -0.77 1.22 -3.22
CA GLU A 90 -1.96 1.87 -2.67
C GLU A 90 -1.57 3.11 -1.86
N LYS A 91 -2.26 4.22 -2.18
CA LYS A 91 -1.99 5.51 -1.57
C LYS A 91 -2.62 5.60 -0.18
N VAL A 92 -1.88 6.16 0.77
CA VAL A 92 -2.36 6.40 2.13
C VAL A 92 -2.60 7.90 2.34
N PRO A 93 -3.60 8.28 3.16
CA PRO A 93 -3.88 9.69 3.43
C PRO A 93 -2.65 10.46 3.92
N THR A 94 -2.56 11.75 3.58
CA THR A 94 -1.46 12.64 4.01
C THR A 94 -1.20 12.59 5.51
N VAL A 95 -2.27 12.53 6.31
CA VAL A 95 -2.20 12.48 7.77
C VAL A 95 -1.44 11.23 8.25
N CYS A 96 -1.66 10.08 7.60
CA CYS A 96 -1.02 8.80 7.93
C CYS A 96 0.45 8.74 7.48
N ARG A 97 0.89 9.70 6.64
CA ARG A 97 2.29 9.78 6.17
C ARG A 97 3.19 10.62 7.07
N LEU A 98 2.63 11.26 8.09
CA LEU A 98 3.41 12.09 9.00
C LEU A 98 4.19 11.19 9.96
N GLU A 99 5.49 11.40 10.05
CA GLU A 99 6.33 10.76 11.06
C GLU A 99 5.86 11.17 12.46
N THR A 100 5.68 10.20 13.34
CA THR A 100 5.20 10.44 14.70
C THR A 100 6.32 11.04 15.54
N GLN A 101 6.05 12.18 16.18
CA GLN A 101 6.98 12.83 17.10
C GLN A 101 6.38 12.82 18.49
N THR A 102 6.92 11.98 19.37
CA THR A 102 6.35 11.74 20.70
C THR A 102 6.97 12.62 21.78
N TYR A 103 6.17 12.93 22.80
CA TYR A 103 6.62 13.62 24.00
C TYR A 103 5.87 13.09 25.24
N PRO A 104 6.48 13.16 26.44
CA PRO A 104 5.81 12.77 27.68
C PRO A 104 4.59 13.64 27.97
N CYS A 105 3.48 13.02 28.39
CA CYS A 105 2.24 13.70 28.78
C CYS A 105 1.42 12.83 29.75
N ASP A 106 0.56 13.43 30.57
CA ASP A 106 -0.29 12.68 31.52
C ASP A 106 -1.58 12.16 30.87
N LYS A 107 -1.46 11.39 29.79
CA LYS A 107 -2.59 10.71 29.15
C LYS A 107 -2.52 9.20 29.42
N PRO A 108 -3.44 8.65 30.24
CA PRO A 108 -3.45 7.23 30.56
C PRO A 108 -4.00 6.35 29.42
N ASN A 109 -4.84 6.92 28.56
CA ASN A 109 -5.38 6.21 27.41
C ASN A 109 -4.32 6.10 26.30
N VAL A 110 -4.09 4.88 25.85
CA VAL A 110 -3.25 4.58 24.70
C VAL A 110 -3.92 5.12 23.44
N GLN A 111 -3.14 5.78 22.60
CA GLN A 111 -3.54 6.27 21.28
C GLN A 111 -2.81 5.47 20.20
N SER A 112 -3.35 5.39 19.00
CA SER A 112 -2.74 4.66 17.87
C SER A 112 -2.27 5.60 16.78
N PHE A 113 -1.22 5.23 16.06
CA PHE A 113 -0.70 5.97 14.90
C PHE A 113 -0.42 5.00 13.75
N PHE A 114 -0.44 5.49 12.52
CA PHE A 114 -0.07 4.67 11.37
C PHE A 114 1.43 4.73 11.12
N ASN A 115 2.09 3.59 11.14
CA ASN A 115 3.51 3.49 10.82
C ASN A 115 3.67 3.19 9.33
N LEU A 116 4.19 4.18 8.59
CA LEU A 116 4.40 4.08 7.14
C LEU A 116 5.48 3.06 6.75
N SER A 117 6.40 2.73 7.66
CA SER A 117 7.45 1.73 7.41
C SER A 117 6.91 0.31 7.44
N THR A 118 6.05 0.00 8.41
CA THR A 118 5.42 -1.30 8.59
C THR A 118 4.08 -1.42 7.86
N MET A 119 3.51 -0.30 7.41
CA MET A 119 2.17 -0.19 6.83
C MET A 119 1.07 -0.69 7.78
N THR A 120 1.26 -0.49 9.08
CA THR A 120 0.34 -0.96 10.12
C THR A 120 0.03 0.13 11.14
N CYS A 121 -1.14 0.05 11.75
CA CYS A 121 -1.46 0.85 12.93
C CYS A 121 -0.78 0.28 14.18
N GLU A 122 -0.02 1.14 14.86
CA GLU A 122 0.75 0.81 16.07
C GLU A 122 0.27 1.66 17.25
N THR A 123 0.41 1.14 18.46
CA THR A 123 -0.03 1.82 19.69
C THR A 123 1.11 2.60 20.34
N LEU A 124 0.82 3.82 20.79
CA LEU A 124 1.74 4.59 21.64
C LEU A 124 1.84 3.97 23.03
N LYS A 125 3.01 4.13 23.67
CA LYS A 125 3.13 3.78 25.09
C LYS A 125 2.22 4.70 25.94
N PRO A 126 1.70 4.22 27.08
CA PRO A 126 0.99 5.06 28.02
C PRO A 126 1.81 6.30 28.39
N ASN A 127 1.14 7.42 28.62
CA ASN A 127 1.77 8.70 28.94
C ASN A 127 2.70 9.28 27.85
N LEU A 128 2.57 8.83 26.59
CA LEU A 128 3.16 9.48 25.43
C LEU A 128 2.08 10.07 24.53
N CYS A 129 2.29 11.32 24.12
CA CYS A 129 1.47 12.03 23.15
C CYS A 129 2.27 12.27 21.88
N SER A 130 1.60 12.44 20.74
CA SER A 130 2.22 12.89 19.50
C SER A 130 1.96 14.39 19.28
N THR A 131 2.94 15.12 18.74
CA THR A 131 2.74 16.49 18.23
C THR A 131 2.13 16.50 16.82
N THR A 132 2.08 15.35 16.14
CA THR A 132 1.58 15.24 14.77
C THR A 132 0.13 14.78 14.70
N MET A 133 -0.52 15.02 13.56
CA MET A 133 -1.92 14.61 13.33
C MET A 133 -2.07 13.11 13.01
N ASN A 134 -0.98 12.36 12.87
CA ASN A 134 -1.00 10.90 12.69
C ASN A 134 -1.29 10.22 14.03
N ILE A 135 -2.45 10.53 14.63
CA ILE A 135 -2.84 10.02 15.93
C ILE A 135 -4.35 9.80 15.96
N PHE A 136 -4.75 8.64 16.46
CA PHE A 136 -6.10 8.12 16.44
C PHE A 136 -6.49 7.64 17.83
N PRO A 137 -7.78 7.68 18.18
CA PRO A 137 -8.25 7.29 19.51
C PRO A 137 -8.00 5.80 19.81
N ASP A 138 -8.08 4.95 18.80
CA ASP A 138 -7.93 3.50 18.90
C ASP A 138 -7.41 2.91 17.58
N GLU A 139 -7.02 1.63 17.63
CA GLU A 139 -6.46 0.90 16.50
C GLU A 139 -7.46 0.75 15.34
N ASP A 140 -8.74 0.47 15.62
CA ASP A 140 -9.75 0.28 14.59
C ASP A 140 -9.99 1.57 13.80
N THR A 141 -10.09 2.71 14.49
CA THR A 141 -10.20 4.03 13.87
C THR A 141 -8.98 4.35 13.02
N CYS A 142 -7.78 3.97 13.47
CA CYS A 142 -6.56 4.11 12.68
C CYS A 142 -6.62 3.25 11.41
N LYS A 143 -6.98 1.96 11.54
CA LYS A 143 -7.05 1.02 10.41
C LYS A 143 -8.06 1.49 9.37
N ASP A 144 -9.24 1.88 9.80
CA ASP A 144 -10.31 2.34 8.91
C ASP A 144 -9.94 3.59 8.11
N PHE A 145 -9.10 4.44 8.69
CA PHE A 145 -8.66 5.69 8.08
C PHE A 145 -7.38 5.54 7.25
N CYS A 146 -6.39 4.79 7.75
CA CYS A 146 -5.04 4.75 7.20
C CYS A 146 -4.69 3.49 6.43
N GLU A 147 -5.19 2.32 6.84
CA GLU A 147 -4.79 1.08 6.18
C GLU A 147 -5.42 1.01 4.78
N PRO A 148 -4.63 0.64 3.75
CA PRO A 148 -5.19 0.33 2.45
C PRO A 148 -6.18 -0.84 2.58
N ARG A 149 -7.42 -0.64 2.14
CA ARG A 149 -8.50 -1.60 2.38
C ARG A 149 -8.22 -2.88 1.59
N LYS A 150 -8.12 -4.01 2.31
CA LYS A 150 -7.94 -5.34 1.72
C LYS A 150 -9.17 -5.70 0.88
N VAL A 151 -9.10 -5.46 -0.42
CA VAL A 151 -10.08 -6.01 -1.36
C VAL A 151 -9.94 -7.53 -1.33
N PRO A 152 -11.03 -8.29 -1.14
CA PRO A 152 -10.94 -9.75 -1.18
C PRO A 152 -10.28 -10.22 -2.47
N SER A 153 -9.36 -11.19 -2.37
CA SER A 153 -8.58 -11.66 -3.52
C SER A 153 -9.46 -12.17 -4.65
N PHE A 154 -10.61 -12.78 -4.34
CA PHE A 154 -11.56 -13.24 -5.34
C PHE A 154 -12.12 -12.13 -6.24
N CYS A 155 -12.15 -10.86 -5.80
CA CYS A 155 -12.55 -9.75 -6.67
C CYS A 155 -11.60 -9.65 -7.88
N SER A 156 -10.36 -10.15 -7.79
CA SER A 156 -9.42 -10.17 -8.91
C SER A 156 -9.62 -11.35 -9.88
N SER A 157 -10.43 -12.35 -9.51
CA SER A 157 -10.73 -13.50 -10.35
C SER A 157 -11.49 -13.08 -11.63
N PRO A 158 -11.27 -13.78 -12.76
CA PRO A 158 -12.01 -13.51 -13.99
C PRO A 158 -13.50 -13.83 -13.81
N ARG A 159 -14.37 -13.26 -14.67
CA ARG A 159 -15.75 -13.74 -14.76
C ARG A 159 -15.74 -15.21 -15.19
N ASP A 160 -16.57 -16.01 -14.56
CA ASP A 160 -16.67 -17.44 -14.84
C ASP A 160 -18.13 -17.79 -15.11
N GLU A 161 -18.43 -18.06 -16.39
CA GLU A 161 -19.77 -18.39 -16.85
C GLU A 161 -20.25 -19.73 -16.28
N GLY A 162 -19.34 -20.60 -15.83
CA GLY A 162 -19.67 -21.95 -15.37
C GLY A 162 -19.86 -22.95 -16.51
N LEU A 163 -20.39 -24.12 -16.17
CA LEU A 163 -20.44 -25.29 -17.07
C LEU A 163 -21.87 -25.77 -17.40
N CYS A 164 -22.88 -25.05 -16.92
CA CYS A 164 -24.29 -25.42 -17.12
C CYS A 164 -24.87 -24.72 -18.38
N ALA A 165 -26.19 -24.68 -18.53
CA ALA A 165 -26.87 -24.10 -19.71
C ALA A 165 -27.96 -23.07 -19.38
N ALA A 166 -28.03 -22.56 -18.14
CA ALA A 166 -28.95 -21.48 -17.82
C ALA A 166 -28.47 -20.14 -18.40
N ASN A 167 -29.36 -19.16 -18.48
CA ASN A 167 -29.02 -17.78 -18.86
C ASN A 167 -29.42 -16.86 -17.70
N VAL A 168 -28.54 -16.75 -16.70
CA VAL A 168 -28.79 -15.94 -15.49
C VAL A 168 -27.88 -14.73 -15.49
N THR A 169 -28.45 -13.53 -15.51
CA THR A 169 -27.67 -12.29 -15.36
C THR A 169 -27.09 -12.20 -13.95
N ARG A 170 -25.77 -12.05 -13.87
CA ARG A 170 -25.01 -11.84 -12.64
C ARG A 170 -24.06 -10.66 -12.82
N TYR A 171 -23.41 -10.26 -11.73
CA TYR A 171 -22.43 -9.19 -11.71
C TYR A 171 -21.07 -9.74 -11.25
N TYR A 172 -19.99 -9.24 -11.85
CA TYR A 172 -18.63 -9.54 -11.42
C TYR A 172 -17.82 -8.23 -11.38
N PHE A 173 -16.80 -8.17 -10.53
CA PHE A 173 -15.86 -7.07 -10.52
C PHE A 173 -14.82 -7.24 -11.62
N ASN A 174 -14.83 -6.33 -12.60
CA ASN A 174 -13.79 -6.25 -13.60
C ASN A 174 -12.58 -5.53 -13.00
N SER A 175 -11.53 -6.30 -12.68
CA SER A 175 -10.31 -5.80 -12.05
C SER A 175 -9.48 -4.88 -12.96
N ARG A 176 -9.68 -4.94 -14.28
CA ARG A 176 -9.04 -4.03 -15.27
C ARG A 176 -9.72 -2.67 -15.26
N ASN A 177 -11.05 -2.65 -15.32
CA ASN A 177 -11.84 -1.41 -15.39
C ASN A 177 -12.15 -0.82 -14.01
N LYS A 178 -11.94 -1.59 -12.93
CA LYS A 178 -12.31 -1.26 -11.54
C LYS A 178 -13.80 -0.93 -11.42
N THR A 179 -14.63 -1.67 -12.14
CA THR A 179 -16.09 -1.53 -12.21
C THR A 179 -16.78 -2.89 -12.10
N CYS A 180 -17.96 -2.92 -11.50
CA CYS A 180 -18.81 -4.09 -11.50
C CYS A 180 -19.61 -4.11 -12.81
N GLU A 181 -19.52 -5.22 -13.52
CA GLU A 181 -20.08 -5.41 -14.86
C GLU A 181 -21.01 -6.62 -14.86
N THR A 182 -22.01 -6.63 -15.74
CA THR A 182 -22.91 -7.77 -15.92
C THR A 182 -22.26 -8.88 -16.74
N PHE A 183 -22.57 -10.14 -16.43
CA PHE A 183 -22.23 -11.29 -17.26
C PHE A 183 -23.32 -12.37 -17.19
N THR A 184 -23.30 -13.31 -18.14
CA THR A 184 -24.20 -14.46 -18.15
C THR A 184 -23.58 -15.61 -17.35
N TYR A 185 -24.24 -16.01 -16.27
CA TYR A 185 -23.89 -17.19 -15.49
C TYR A 185 -24.80 -18.37 -15.86
N THR A 186 -24.18 -19.51 -16.07
CA THR A 186 -24.85 -20.71 -16.58
C THR A 186 -25.55 -21.54 -15.52
N GLY A 187 -25.40 -21.19 -14.24
CA GLY A 187 -26.16 -21.77 -13.12
C GLY A 187 -25.39 -22.76 -12.23
N CYS A 188 -24.21 -23.22 -12.64
CA CYS A 188 -23.35 -24.08 -11.81
C CYS A 188 -21.85 -23.85 -12.07
N GLY A 189 -21.01 -24.24 -11.11
CA GLY A 189 -19.56 -23.97 -11.15
C GLY A 189 -19.25 -22.53 -10.78
N GLY A 190 -18.32 -21.90 -11.49
CA GLY A 190 -17.97 -20.50 -11.25
C GLY A 190 -16.92 -20.28 -10.16
N ASN A 191 -16.69 -19.00 -9.86
CA ASN A 191 -15.88 -18.54 -8.73
C ASN A 191 -16.65 -17.48 -7.91
N GLU A 192 -16.05 -17.03 -6.81
CA GLU A 192 -16.66 -16.09 -5.85
C GLU A 192 -16.84 -14.66 -6.40
N ASN A 193 -16.26 -14.31 -7.55
CA ASN A 193 -16.53 -13.05 -8.24
C ASN A 193 -17.86 -13.10 -9.01
N ASN A 194 -18.94 -13.45 -8.31
CA ASN A 194 -20.26 -13.69 -8.87
C ASN A 194 -21.33 -13.21 -7.89
N PHE A 195 -21.89 -12.04 -8.16
CA PHE A 195 -22.86 -11.36 -7.33
C PHE A 195 -24.22 -11.35 -8.01
N TYR A 196 -25.27 -11.50 -7.19
CA TYR A 196 -26.64 -11.40 -7.69
C TYR A 196 -27.05 -9.94 -7.93
N TYR A 197 -26.66 -9.03 -7.03
CA TYR A 197 -26.98 -7.60 -7.12
C TYR A 197 -25.74 -6.76 -7.39
N LEU A 198 -25.91 -5.72 -8.22
CA LEU A 198 -24.84 -4.75 -8.51
C LEU A 198 -24.32 -4.08 -7.23
N ASP A 199 -25.19 -3.68 -6.29
CA ASP A 199 -24.75 -3.03 -5.05
C ASP A 199 -23.92 -3.96 -4.15
N ASP A 200 -24.15 -5.28 -4.20
CA ASP A 200 -23.32 -6.23 -3.46
C ASP A 200 -21.91 -6.32 -4.05
N CYS A 201 -21.81 -6.41 -5.38
CA CYS A 201 -20.52 -6.33 -6.07
C CYS A 201 -19.82 -5.01 -5.77
N ASP A 202 -20.54 -3.90 -5.88
CA ASP A 202 -20.00 -2.56 -5.61
C ASP A 202 -19.53 -2.48 -4.16
N ARG A 203 -20.30 -2.98 -3.19
CA ARG A 203 -19.95 -2.90 -1.77
C ARG A 203 -18.69 -3.72 -1.46
N VAL A 204 -18.60 -4.94 -1.98
CA VAL A 204 -17.52 -5.88 -1.69
C VAL A 204 -16.24 -5.51 -2.44
N CYS A 205 -16.32 -5.16 -3.72
CA CYS A 205 -15.15 -4.98 -4.59
C CYS A 205 -14.86 -3.51 -4.97
N ILE A 206 -15.83 -2.58 -4.88
CA ILE A 206 -15.65 -1.15 -5.23
C ILE A 206 -15.63 -0.19 -4.04
N LYS A 207 -16.51 -0.30 -3.05
CA LYS A 207 -16.52 0.57 -1.88
C LYS A 207 -15.32 0.27 -0.98
N ALA A 208 -14.68 -0.88 -1.15
CA ALA A 208 -13.31 -1.15 -0.72
C ALA A 208 -12.25 -0.26 -1.43
N SER A 209 -12.48 0.22 -2.66
CA SER A 209 -11.54 1.03 -3.46
C SER A 209 -11.89 2.53 -3.62
N LYS A 210 -13.13 2.97 -3.34
CA LYS A 210 -13.63 4.34 -3.67
C LYS A 210 -13.97 5.28 -2.50
N MET A 211 -13.60 4.97 -1.24
CA MET A 211 -13.81 5.94 -0.14
C MET A 211 -12.96 7.22 -0.24
N SER A 212 -11.97 7.27 -1.13
CA SER A 212 -11.08 8.44 -1.32
C SER A 212 -11.72 9.64 -2.04
N LYS A 213 -12.93 9.53 -2.63
CA LYS A 213 -13.48 10.59 -3.50
C LYS A 213 -14.83 11.21 -3.10
N LYS A 214 -15.40 10.89 -1.93
CA LYS A 214 -16.67 11.49 -1.46
C LYS A 214 -16.52 12.29 -0.17
N ARG A 215 -15.73 13.37 -0.20
CA ARG A 215 -15.95 14.55 0.66
C ARG A 215 -16.65 15.63 -0.15
N LYS A 216 -17.90 15.38 -0.55
CA LYS A 216 -18.80 16.46 -0.97
C LYS A 216 -19.44 17.04 0.28
N THR A 217 -19.00 18.26 0.62
CA THR A 217 -19.76 19.34 1.26
C THR A 217 -20.70 18.91 2.39
N GLY A 218 -20.23 19.11 3.63
CA GLY A 218 -21.06 18.96 4.82
C GLY A 218 -22.34 19.77 4.72
N SER A 219 -23.46 19.14 5.07
CA SER A 219 -24.63 19.85 5.58
C SER A 219 -24.15 20.69 6.77
N GLY A 220 -24.50 21.97 6.74
CA GLY A 220 -24.05 22.94 7.72
C GLY A 220 -24.44 22.55 9.14
N PHE A 221 -23.44 22.25 9.96
CA PHE A 221 -23.57 22.39 11.40
C PHE A 221 -23.68 23.90 11.69
N ARG A 222 -24.91 24.40 11.88
CA ARG A 222 -25.11 25.74 12.43
C ARG A 222 -24.58 25.75 13.85
N ILE A 223 -23.39 26.29 14.05
CA ILE A 223 -22.91 26.71 15.37
C ILE A 223 -23.83 27.86 15.81
N ARG A 224 -24.84 27.55 16.62
CA ARG A 224 -25.52 28.55 17.43
C ARG A 224 -24.47 29.10 18.39
N ARG A 225 -23.93 30.29 18.09
CA ARG A 225 -23.16 31.09 19.04
C ARG A 225 -24.04 31.34 20.27
N LYS A 226 -23.87 30.53 21.32
CA LYS A 226 -24.29 30.91 22.66
C LYS A 226 -23.20 31.80 23.22
N ASN A 227 -23.53 33.08 23.33
CA ASN A 227 -22.71 34.08 24.01
C ASN A 227 -22.56 33.64 25.48
N ARG A 228 -21.40 33.12 25.86
CA ARG A 228 -21.03 32.93 27.26
C ARG A 228 -19.60 33.43 27.46
N ARG A 229 -19.57 34.65 27.99
CA ARG A 229 -18.47 35.34 28.65
C ARG A 229 -17.73 34.37 29.57
N TRP A 230 -16.51 33.98 29.22
CA TRP A 230 -15.57 33.35 30.16
C TRP A 230 -14.32 34.20 30.23
N ASN A 231 -14.08 34.66 31.45
CA ASN A 231 -12.93 35.45 31.86
C ASN A 231 -11.63 34.68 31.60
N LYS A 232 -10.65 35.46 31.13
CA LYS A 232 -9.22 35.42 31.47
C LYS A 232 -8.74 34.14 32.19
N LEU A 233 -7.97 33.31 31.50
CA LEU A 233 -6.64 32.91 32.00
C LEU A 233 -5.76 32.34 30.88
N CYS A 234 -4.48 32.68 30.97
CA CYS A 234 -3.34 32.15 30.21
C CYS A 234 -3.13 32.66 28.77
N PHE A 235 -2.61 33.89 28.69
CA PHE A 235 -1.46 34.20 27.83
C PHE A 235 -0.54 35.16 28.60
N LYS A 236 0.64 34.69 29.00
CA LYS A 236 1.84 35.51 29.07
C LYS A 236 3.07 34.62 29.19
N VAL A 237 3.74 34.42 28.07
CA VAL A 237 5.18 34.20 28.03
C VAL A 237 5.76 35.50 27.50
N GLY A 238 6.73 36.05 28.21
CA GLY A 238 7.77 36.89 27.63
C GLY A 238 7.79 38.36 28.06
N LEU A 239 8.99 38.73 28.57
CA LEU A 239 9.69 40.01 28.45
C LEU A 239 9.58 41.00 29.64
N GLN A 240 10.74 41.15 30.32
CA GLN A 240 11.50 42.40 30.58
C GLN A 240 10.76 43.54 31.34
N GLU A 241 11.31 44.31 32.28
CA GLU A 241 12.65 44.58 32.83
C GLU A 241 12.50 44.99 34.32
N GLY A 242 13.63 45.23 34.99
CA GLY A 242 13.69 45.59 36.40
C GLY A 242 13.31 47.03 36.75
N SER A 243 13.56 47.34 38.03
CA SER A 243 13.70 48.65 38.72
C SER A 243 12.98 48.56 40.09
N VAL A 244 13.71 48.31 41.18
CA VAL A 244 14.14 49.32 42.18
C VAL A 244 12.98 50.18 42.72
N PHE A 245 12.64 50.04 44.01
CA PHE A 245 12.76 51.08 45.06
C PHE A 245 12.04 50.69 46.37
N LEU A 246 12.77 50.88 47.48
CA LEU A 246 12.41 51.24 48.88
C LEU A 246 10.99 50.89 49.37
N SER A 247 10.81 50.29 50.54
CA SER A 247 11.30 50.76 51.86
C SER A 247 11.33 49.60 52.87
#